data_AF-A0A7Y7NIA8-F1
#
_entry.id   AF-A0A7Y7NIA8-F1
#
_cell.length_a   1.000
_cell.length_b   1.000
_cell.length_c   1.000
_cell.angle_alpha   90.00
_cell.angle_beta   90.00
_cell.angle_gamma   90.00
#
_symmetry.space_group_name_H-M   'P 1'
#
loop_
_entity.id
_entity.type
_entity.pdbx_description
1 polymer ?
#
loop_
_entity_poly.entity_id
_entity_poly.type
_entity_poly.pdbx_seq_one_letter_code
_entity_poly.pdbx_strand_id
1 'polypeptide(L)'
;MRNLAILVFISFIYHSSAIYGQNLAAGNPSLSDAEKICLSAKEIAFSLSYQNSFANKFYNEDRLYNGIKTFKNANSNYAEFKSAYGFTPRISAAVELGYFFNKTINYQDSSRNGFGLGDAAIYLKYRLINSKAAKFILLPSIGIKLPIGVFNQTDNNLPLPIAVQPSSGNFKYMASVYMLKVINEQLSIASNCTYESAQMIESKYFYLKYGDQWMLSFLGNYKFNKNISCNLQFRFENKDKTHMSFNKIIESSGYKIIFITPQLDYCFGNSWQFSVYADLPFYRYYNGIQYASNYSLSIRLLKKMIFY
;
A
#
# COMPACT_ATOMS: atom_id res chain seq x y z
N MET A 1 8.49 23.73 -19.11
CA MET A 1 8.18 22.45 -18.42
C MET A 1 8.59 22.44 -16.94
N ARG A 2 9.67 23.13 -16.51
CA ARG A 2 10.10 23.17 -15.08
C ARG A 2 9.08 23.81 -14.13
N ASN A 3 8.28 24.77 -14.62
CA ASN A 3 7.34 25.52 -13.79
C ASN A 3 5.97 24.83 -13.60
N LEU A 4 5.61 23.89 -14.48
CA LEU A 4 4.31 23.19 -14.41
C LEU A 4 4.30 22.11 -13.32
N ALA A 5 5.44 21.44 -13.10
CA ALA A 5 5.59 20.44 -12.03
C ALA A 5 5.55 21.07 -10.63
N ILE A 6 6.05 22.30 -10.48
CA ILE A 6 6.04 23.04 -9.21
C ILE A 6 4.63 23.54 -8.87
N LEU A 7 3.86 23.97 -9.87
CA LEU A 7 2.47 24.42 -9.69
C LEU A 7 1.52 23.29 -9.27
N VAL A 8 1.68 22.08 -9.83
CA VAL A 8 0.94 20.90 -9.35
C VAL A 8 1.35 20.55 -7.93
N PHE A 9 2.63 20.68 -7.57
CA PHE A 9 3.12 20.39 -6.22
C PHE A 9 2.58 21.38 -5.16
N ILE A 10 2.43 22.66 -5.51
CA ILE A 10 1.91 23.70 -4.60
C ILE A 10 0.38 23.62 -4.48
N SER A 11 -0.35 23.25 -5.54
CA SER A 11 -1.81 23.13 -5.46
C SER A 11 -2.28 22.01 -4.52
N PHE A 12 -1.46 20.97 -4.30
CA PHE A 12 -1.77 19.90 -3.33
C PHE A 12 -1.55 20.31 -1.87
N ILE A 13 -0.82 21.39 -1.59
CA ILE A 13 -0.53 21.86 -0.23
C ILE A 13 -1.69 22.72 0.32
N TYR A 14 -2.54 23.29 -0.55
CA TYR A 14 -3.64 24.19 -0.15
C TYR A 14 -4.98 23.51 0.18
N HIS A 15 -4.98 22.21 0.50
CA HIS A 15 -6.17 21.48 0.99
C HIS A 15 -5.85 20.70 2.27
N SER A 16 -5.69 21.41 3.38
CA SER A 16 -5.53 20.77 4.70
C SER A 16 -6.47 21.38 5.73
N SER A 17 -7.76 21.06 5.62
CA SER A 17 -8.64 20.98 6.79
C SER A 17 -8.29 19.72 7.61
N ALA A 18 -8.59 19.77 8.91
CA ALA A 18 -8.23 18.78 9.92
C ALA A 18 -8.78 17.37 9.60
N ILE A 19 -7.92 16.34 9.51
CA ILE A 19 -8.30 14.97 9.08
C ILE A 19 -7.36 13.93 9.73
N TYR A 20 -7.92 12.86 10.32
CA TYR A 20 -7.22 11.98 11.26
C TYR A 20 -7.53 10.36 11.22
N GLY A 21 -6.61 9.37 11.29
CA GLY A 21 -6.77 7.89 11.64
C GLY A 21 -7.02 6.59 10.78
N GLN A 22 -6.31 5.47 11.08
CA GLN A 22 -6.53 3.99 10.90
C GLN A 22 -5.84 3.16 9.81
N ASN A 23 -4.68 2.55 10.13
CA ASN A 23 -3.76 1.85 9.21
C ASN A 23 -3.84 0.30 9.19
N LEU A 24 -4.94 -0.31 9.65
CA LEU A 24 -5.18 -1.77 9.59
C LEU A 24 -6.61 -2.05 9.10
N ALA A 25 -7.06 -1.25 8.13
CA ALA A 25 -8.39 -1.38 7.52
C ALA A 25 -8.54 -2.70 6.75
N ALA A 26 -9.78 -3.06 6.41
CA ALA A 26 -10.10 -4.21 5.56
C ALA A 26 -9.42 -4.10 4.17
N GLY A 27 -9.17 -5.26 3.55
CA GLY A 27 -8.46 -5.35 2.28
C GLY A 27 -6.94 -5.44 2.43
N ASN A 28 -6.26 -5.54 1.29
CA ASN A 28 -4.82 -5.75 1.21
C ASN A 28 -4.04 -4.55 1.78
N PRO A 29 -2.94 -4.77 2.53
CA PRO A 29 -2.06 -3.68 2.93
C PRO A 29 -1.40 -3.05 1.70
N SER A 30 -1.10 -1.75 1.78
CA SER A 30 -0.24 -1.09 0.81
C SER A 30 1.21 -1.52 1.07
N LEU A 31 1.67 -2.57 0.40
CA LEU A 31 3.08 -2.98 0.50
C LEU A 31 3.98 -1.90 -0.10
N SER A 32 5.06 -1.56 0.62
CA SER A 32 6.11 -0.71 0.07
C SER A 32 6.80 -1.42 -1.09
N ASP A 33 6.49 -0.99 -2.31
CA ASP A 33 7.18 -1.47 -3.51
C ASP A 33 8.12 -0.36 -3.97
N ALA A 34 9.38 -0.40 -3.51
CA ALA A 34 10.41 0.56 -3.90
C ALA A 34 10.60 0.61 -5.43
N GLU A 35 10.42 -0.51 -6.12
CA GLU A 35 10.50 -0.56 -7.58
C GLU A 35 9.12 -0.83 -8.19
N LYS A 36 8.44 0.21 -8.67
CA LYS A 36 7.30 -0.02 -9.56
C LYS A 36 7.81 -0.73 -10.82
N ILE A 37 7.49 -2.02 -10.94
CA ILE A 37 7.89 -2.84 -12.08
C ILE A 37 7.44 -2.16 -13.38
N CYS A 38 8.41 -1.77 -14.22
CA CYS A 38 8.23 -1.17 -15.52
C CYS A 38 8.80 -2.11 -16.58
N LEU A 39 7.93 -2.76 -17.34
CA LEU A 39 8.31 -3.80 -18.29
C LEU A 39 8.24 -3.29 -19.71
N SER A 40 9.25 -3.63 -20.52
CA SER A 40 9.28 -3.46 -21.97
C SER A 40 8.57 -4.63 -22.66
N ALA A 41 8.41 -4.54 -23.98
CA ALA A 41 7.74 -5.59 -24.76
C ALA A 41 8.33 -6.97 -24.46
N LYS A 42 7.45 -7.94 -24.22
CA LYS A 42 7.74 -9.34 -23.91
C LYS A 42 8.47 -9.57 -22.58
N GLU A 43 8.74 -8.55 -21.78
CA GLU A 43 9.23 -8.77 -20.42
C GLU A 43 8.07 -9.19 -19.51
N ILE A 44 8.31 -10.19 -18.67
CA ILE A 44 7.40 -10.64 -17.62
C ILE A 44 8.12 -10.61 -16.28
N ALA A 45 7.39 -10.24 -15.23
CA ALA A 45 7.90 -10.27 -13.88
C ALA A 45 6.90 -10.94 -12.93
N PHE A 46 7.43 -11.76 -12.04
CA PHE A 46 6.69 -12.39 -10.95
C PHE A 46 7.30 -11.96 -9.63
N SER A 47 6.46 -11.58 -8.68
CA SER A 47 6.85 -11.26 -7.32
C SER A 47 6.01 -12.06 -6.34
N LEU A 48 6.66 -12.64 -5.35
CA LEU A 48 6.03 -13.20 -4.16
C LEU A 48 6.54 -12.44 -2.95
N SER A 49 5.62 -11.86 -2.18
CA SER A 49 5.93 -11.09 -0.98
C SER A 49 5.23 -11.72 0.22
N TYR A 50 5.86 -11.63 1.39
CA TYR A 50 5.26 -11.96 2.68
C TYR A 50 5.47 -10.80 3.63
N GLN A 51 4.42 -10.39 4.33
CA GLN A 51 4.43 -9.32 5.32
C GLN A 51 3.84 -9.80 6.64
N ASN A 52 4.56 -9.54 7.73
CA ASN A 52 4.06 -9.61 9.09
C ASN A 52 3.89 -8.18 9.64
N SER A 53 2.71 -7.87 10.17
CA SER A 53 2.40 -6.57 10.75
C SER A 53 1.96 -6.72 12.20
N PHE A 54 2.33 -5.74 13.05
CA PHE A 54 2.03 -5.76 14.47
C PHE A 54 1.57 -4.39 14.99
N ALA A 55 0.57 -4.38 15.87
CA ALA A 55 0.03 -3.20 16.52
C ALA A 55 -0.31 -3.51 17.99
N ASN A 56 0.06 -2.65 18.93
CA ASN A 56 -0.32 -2.80 20.34
C ASN A 56 -0.66 -1.49 21.07
N LYS A 57 -0.77 -0.37 20.33
CA LYS A 57 -1.01 0.96 20.88
C LYS A 57 -2.23 1.60 20.25
N PHE A 58 -2.94 2.42 21.03
CA PHE A 58 -3.94 3.35 20.50
C PHE A 58 -3.41 4.75 20.46
N TYR A 59 -3.91 5.51 19.49
CA TYR A 59 -3.68 6.93 19.37
C TYR A 59 -5.02 7.64 19.23
N ASN A 60 -5.10 8.82 19.82
CA ASN A 60 -6.08 9.83 19.47
C ASN A 60 -5.29 11.02 18.97
N GLU A 61 -5.52 11.39 17.72
CA GLU A 61 -4.67 12.33 17.00
C GLU A 61 -3.23 11.81 16.93
N ASP A 62 -2.25 12.64 17.22
CA ASP A 62 -0.83 12.29 17.34
C ASP A 62 -0.45 11.81 18.76
N ARG A 63 -1.41 11.68 19.69
CA ARG A 63 -1.16 11.35 21.08
C ARG A 63 -1.49 9.90 21.40
N LEU A 64 -0.63 9.26 22.19
CA LEU A 64 -0.88 7.93 22.72
C LEU A 64 -2.12 7.95 23.63
N TYR A 65 -3.03 7.00 23.40
CA TYR A 65 -4.24 6.82 24.20
C TYR A 65 -4.19 5.49 24.97
N ASN A 66 -4.27 5.56 26.30
CA ASN A 66 -4.15 4.40 27.18
C ASN A 66 -5.48 3.97 27.83
N GLY A 67 -6.61 4.54 27.40
CA GLY A 67 -7.93 4.28 28.01
C GLY A 67 -8.55 2.94 27.62
N ILE A 68 -8.11 2.30 26.53
CA ILE A 68 -8.63 0.99 26.11
C ILE A 68 -7.81 -0.12 26.76
N LYS A 69 -8.33 -0.70 27.84
CA LYS A 69 -7.68 -1.80 28.56
C LYS A 69 -7.99 -3.19 27.98
N THR A 70 -9.09 -3.32 27.26
CA THR A 70 -9.57 -4.62 26.74
C THR A 70 -8.77 -5.12 25.55
N PHE A 71 -8.07 -4.27 24.82
CA PHE A 71 -7.25 -4.64 23.67
C PHE A 71 -5.83 -4.98 24.10
N LYS A 72 -5.29 -6.07 23.55
CA LYS A 72 -3.92 -6.53 23.81
C LYS A 72 -2.99 -6.22 22.64
N ASN A 73 -3.35 -6.67 21.44
CA ASN A 73 -2.61 -6.41 20.21
C ASN A 73 -3.45 -6.77 18.98
N ALA A 74 -3.01 -6.32 17.81
CA ALA A 74 -3.43 -6.82 16.52
C ALA A 74 -2.21 -7.25 15.71
N ASN A 75 -2.36 -8.30 14.92
CA ASN A 75 -1.31 -8.78 14.03
C ASN A 75 -1.90 -9.34 12.74
N SER A 76 -1.12 -9.35 11.67
CA SER A 76 -1.52 -9.95 10.40
C SER A 76 -0.33 -10.59 9.70
N ASN A 77 -0.56 -11.75 9.09
CA ASN A 77 0.36 -12.39 8.16
C ASN A 77 -0.28 -12.43 6.78
N TYR A 78 0.36 -11.77 5.82
CA TYR A 78 -0.17 -11.52 4.49
C TYR A 78 0.85 -11.93 3.43
N ALA A 79 0.42 -12.74 2.46
CA ALA A 79 1.18 -13.00 1.25
C ALA A 79 0.58 -12.25 0.06
N GLU A 80 1.45 -11.77 -0.82
CA GLU A 80 1.05 -11.15 -2.08
C GLU A 80 1.77 -11.83 -3.24
N PHE A 81 1.00 -12.22 -4.24
CA PHE A 81 1.51 -12.57 -5.55
C PHE A 81 1.25 -11.43 -6.52
N LYS A 82 2.27 -11.05 -7.28
CA LYS A 82 2.16 -10.05 -8.34
C LYS A 82 2.77 -10.58 -9.63
N SER A 83 2.02 -10.44 -10.71
CA SER A 83 2.50 -10.73 -12.07
C SER A 83 2.39 -9.47 -12.90
N ALA A 84 3.37 -9.20 -13.74
CA ALA A 84 3.34 -8.07 -14.66
C ALA A 84 3.88 -8.50 -16.02
N TYR A 85 3.29 -7.97 -17.09
CA TYR A 85 3.68 -8.26 -18.47
C TYR A 85 3.73 -6.99 -19.31
N GLY A 86 4.80 -6.82 -20.10
CA GLY A 86 4.93 -5.75 -21.09
C GLY A 86 4.42 -6.18 -22.46
N PHE A 87 3.30 -5.61 -22.89
CA PHE A 87 2.72 -5.88 -24.22
C PHE A 87 3.49 -5.17 -25.34
N THR A 88 3.90 -3.93 -25.08
CA THR A 88 4.65 -3.11 -26.04
C THR A 88 5.81 -2.42 -25.34
N PRO A 89 6.71 -1.72 -26.06
CA PRO A 89 7.76 -0.93 -25.41
C PRO A 89 7.22 0.20 -24.52
N ARG A 90 5.92 0.49 -24.54
CA ARG A 90 5.29 1.53 -23.72
C ARG A 90 4.15 1.05 -22.82
N ILE A 91 3.48 -0.04 -23.14
CA ILE A 91 2.29 -0.50 -22.44
C ILE A 91 2.60 -1.80 -21.71
N SER A 92 2.27 -1.84 -20.42
CA SER A 92 2.33 -3.04 -19.59
C SER A 92 1.11 -3.12 -18.70
N ALA A 93 0.76 -4.34 -18.27
CA ALA A 93 -0.22 -4.55 -17.21
C ALA A 93 0.39 -5.30 -16.04
N ALA A 94 -0.23 -5.17 -14.87
CA ALA A 94 0.09 -5.94 -13.68
C ALA A 94 -1.18 -6.43 -13.00
N VAL A 95 -1.10 -7.61 -12.40
CA VAL A 95 -2.12 -8.19 -11.53
C VAL A 95 -1.50 -8.45 -10.17
N GLU A 96 -2.21 -8.10 -9.10
CA GLU A 96 -1.84 -8.36 -7.70
C GLU A 96 -2.95 -9.18 -7.04
N LEU A 97 -2.56 -10.21 -6.28
CA LEU A 97 -3.45 -11.09 -5.53
C LEU A 97 -2.92 -11.24 -4.11
N GLY A 98 -3.80 -11.01 -3.13
CA GLY A 98 -3.48 -11.07 -1.72
C GLY A 98 -4.09 -12.27 -1.01
N TYR A 99 -3.41 -12.80 0.00
CA TYR A 99 -3.95 -13.80 0.92
C TYR A 99 -3.53 -13.50 2.35
N PHE A 100 -4.51 -13.41 3.25
CA PHE A 100 -4.28 -13.32 4.68
C PHE A 100 -4.27 -14.72 5.29
N PHE A 101 -3.13 -15.17 5.80
CA PHE A 101 -3.07 -16.38 6.62
C PHE A 101 -3.81 -16.18 7.93
N ASN A 102 -3.68 -14.97 8.48
CA ASN A 102 -4.47 -14.50 9.60
C ASN A 102 -4.47 -12.97 9.63
N LYS A 103 -5.56 -12.43 10.16
CA LYS A 103 -5.74 -11.03 10.51
C LYS A 103 -6.46 -11.01 11.84
N THR A 104 -5.69 -10.82 12.89
CA THR A 104 -6.10 -11.14 14.25
C THR A 104 -6.11 -9.88 15.11
N ILE A 105 -7.19 -9.68 15.85
CA ILE A 105 -7.26 -8.74 16.97
C ILE A 105 -7.43 -9.54 18.25
N ASN A 106 -6.49 -9.38 19.16
CA ASN A 106 -6.50 -10.02 20.47
C ASN A 106 -7.00 -9.02 21.52
N TYR A 107 -8.05 -9.42 22.22
CA TYR A 107 -8.56 -8.78 23.43
C TYR A 107 -8.05 -9.53 24.68
N GLN A 108 -8.37 -9.07 25.88
CA GLN A 108 -7.98 -9.75 27.12
C GLN A 108 -8.57 -11.17 27.20
N ASP A 109 -9.86 -11.31 26.91
CA ASP A 109 -10.59 -12.58 27.11
C ASP A 109 -11.02 -13.27 25.81
N SER A 110 -10.70 -12.69 24.65
CA SER A 110 -11.11 -13.24 23.36
C SER A 110 -10.19 -12.82 22.22
N SER A 111 -10.30 -13.49 21.09
CA SER A 111 -9.62 -13.14 19.85
C SER A 111 -10.61 -13.16 18.69
N ARG A 112 -10.44 -12.23 17.75
CA ARG A 112 -11.18 -12.18 16.49
C ARG A 112 -10.19 -12.37 15.36
N ASN A 113 -10.39 -13.39 14.54
CA ASN A 113 -9.45 -13.77 13.49
C ASN A 113 -10.17 -13.93 12.15
N GLY A 114 -9.76 -13.16 11.15
CA GLY A 114 -10.13 -13.39 9.75
C GLY A 114 -8.96 -13.98 8.96
N PHE A 115 -9.27 -14.69 7.89
CA PHE A 115 -8.28 -15.30 6.99
C PHE A 115 -8.88 -15.56 5.62
N GLY A 116 -8.04 -15.70 4.59
CA GLY A 116 -8.47 -16.04 3.24
C GLY A 116 -7.97 -15.04 2.19
N LEU A 117 -8.48 -15.21 0.98
CA LEU A 117 -8.17 -14.33 -0.14
C LEU A 117 -8.58 -12.89 0.18
N GLY A 118 -7.69 -11.96 -0.14
CA GLY A 118 -7.95 -10.53 -0.13
C GLY A 118 -8.46 -10.04 -1.48
N ASP A 119 -8.29 -8.75 -1.74
CA ASP A 119 -8.71 -8.16 -3.02
C ASP A 119 -7.72 -8.54 -4.14
N ALA A 120 -8.20 -8.55 -5.37
CA ALA A 120 -7.34 -8.55 -6.55
C ALA A 120 -7.16 -7.12 -7.05
N ALA A 121 -6.00 -6.79 -7.60
CA ALA A 121 -5.80 -5.51 -8.29
C ALA A 121 -5.30 -5.75 -9.72
N ILE A 122 -5.77 -4.93 -10.65
CA ILE A 122 -5.31 -4.92 -12.04
C ILE A 122 -4.87 -3.50 -12.36
N TYR A 123 -3.71 -3.35 -12.98
CA TYR A 123 -3.15 -2.07 -13.39
C TYR A 123 -2.81 -2.08 -14.86
N LEU A 124 -3.11 -0.98 -15.54
CA LEU A 124 -2.56 -0.64 -16.84
C LEU A 124 -1.56 0.50 -16.67
N LYS A 125 -0.36 0.33 -17.23
CA LYS A 125 0.75 1.28 -17.10
C LYS A 125 1.19 1.76 -18.47
N TYR A 126 1.44 3.06 -18.59
CA TYR A 126 1.93 3.67 -19.81
C TYR A 126 3.26 4.39 -19.57
N ARG A 127 4.30 3.99 -20.29
CA ARG A 127 5.63 4.62 -20.27
C ARG A 127 5.60 5.88 -21.12
N LEU A 128 5.16 6.97 -20.50
CA LEU A 128 5.03 8.27 -21.15
C LEU A 128 6.38 8.86 -21.53
N ILE A 129 7.37 8.76 -20.63
CA ILE A 129 8.75 9.21 -20.90
C ILE A 129 9.71 8.09 -20.54
N ASN A 130 10.66 7.84 -21.45
CA ASN A 130 11.82 6.99 -21.21
C ASN A 130 13.03 7.57 -21.93
N SER A 131 13.68 8.54 -21.29
CA SER A 131 14.82 9.23 -21.87
C SER A 131 16.10 8.58 -21.36
N LYS A 132 16.84 7.92 -22.26
CA LYS A 132 18.17 7.37 -21.95
C LYS A 132 19.18 8.48 -21.64
N ALA A 133 19.18 9.55 -22.44
CA ALA A 133 20.08 10.69 -22.26
C ALA A 133 19.84 11.39 -20.91
N ALA A 134 18.57 11.64 -20.56
CA ALA A 134 18.23 12.24 -19.28
C ALA A 134 18.16 11.21 -18.14
N LYS A 135 18.38 9.92 -18.40
CA LYS A 135 18.21 8.80 -17.46
C LYS A 135 16.93 8.93 -16.60
N PHE A 136 15.81 9.24 -17.26
CA PHE A 136 14.55 9.60 -16.62
C PHE A 136 13.39 8.80 -17.19
N ILE A 137 12.52 8.32 -16.29
CA ILE A 137 11.32 7.55 -16.61
C ILE A 137 10.11 8.20 -15.94
N LEU A 138 9.00 8.31 -16.69
CA LEU A 138 7.69 8.73 -16.21
C LEU A 138 6.64 7.69 -16.61
N LEU A 139 5.90 7.19 -15.61
CA LEU A 139 4.98 6.08 -15.72
C LEU A 139 3.65 6.41 -15.03
N PRO A 140 2.71 7.07 -15.73
CA PRO A 140 1.31 7.04 -15.34
C PRO A 140 0.73 5.63 -15.40
N SER A 141 -0.22 5.36 -14.52
CA SER A 141 -0.98 4.12 -14.45
C SER A 141 -2.37 4.35 -13.90
N ILE A 142 -3.28 3.49 -14.34
CA ILE A 142 -4.64 3.38 -13.80
C ILE A 142 -4.85 1.94 -13.36
N GLY A 143 -5.73 1.73 -12.39
CA GLY A 143 -6.04 0.39 -11.93
C GLY A 143 -7.40 0.28 -11.29
N ILE A 144 -7.81 -0.96 -11.08
CA ILE A 144 -9.02 -1.32 -10.36
C ILE A 144 -8.68 -2.41 -9.34
N LYS A 145 -9.22 -2.28 -8.14
CA LYS A 145 -9.26 -3.35 -7.14
C LYS A 145 -10.63 -4.00 -7.15
N LEU A 146 -10.64 -5.32 -7.24
CA LEU A 146 -11.81 -6.18 -7.31
C LEU A 146 -11.96 -6.89 -5.96
N PRO A 147 -13.12 -6.81 -5.29
CA PRO A 147 -13.36 -7.48 -4.01
C PRO A 147 -13.66 -8.97 -4.20
N ILE A 148 -12.73 -9.72 -4.79
CA ILE A 148 -12.89 -11.17 -5.05
C ILE A 148 -12.59 -12.03 -3.82
N GLY A 149 -12.10 -11.42 -2.74
CA GLY A 149 -11.69 -12.10 -1.53
C GLY A 149 -12.85 -12.36 -0.58
N VAL A 150 -12.51 -12.91 0.59
CA VAL A 150 -13.51 -13.25 1.60
C VAL A 150 -13.94 -12.00 2.36
N PHE A 151 -15.25 -11.75 2.40
CA PHE A 151 -15.90 -10.65 3.12
C PHE A 151 -17.18 -11.16 3.80
N ASN A 152 -17.66 -10.48 4.84
CA ASN A 152 -18.74 -10.96 5.73
C ASN A 152 -18.42 -12.23 6.51
N GLN A 153 -17.15 -12.46 6.85
CA GLN A 153 -16.81 -13.55 7.77
C GLN A 153 -17.46 -13.32 9.12
N THR A 154 -17.88 -14.41 9.76
CA THR A 154 -18.53 -14.42 11.08
C THR A 154 -17.78 -15.32 12.05
N ASP A 155 -17.85 -14.99 13.32
CA ASP A 155 -17.41 -15.81 14.44
C ASP A 155 -18.61 -16.02 15.37
N ASN A 156 -19.04 -17.27 15.58
CA ASN A 156 -20.27 -17.63 16.30
C ASN A 156 -21.51 -16.86 15.82
N ASN A 157 -21.74 -16.80 14.50
CA ASN A 157 -22.82 -16.06 13.83
C ASN A 157 -22.79 -14.52 13.99
N LEU A 158 -21.79 -13.96 14.66
CA LEU A 158 -21.57 -12.52 14.73
C LEU A 158 -20.59 -12.09 13.63
N PRO A 159 -20.87 -11.03 12.86
CA PRO A 159 -19.93 -10.55 11.86
C PRO A 159 -18.62 -10.15 12.52
N LEU A 160 -17.52 -10.65 11.96
CA LEU A 160 -16.19 -10.22 12.36
C LEU A 160 -16.06 -8.71 12.11
N PRO A 161 -15.38 -7.96 13.00
CA PRO A 161 -15.14 -6.53 12.80
C PRO A 161 -14.55 -6.25 11.42
N ILE A 162 -14.93 -5.12 10.81
CA ILE A 162 -14.48 -4.81 9.45
C ILE A 162 -12.96 -4.84 9.30
N ALA A 163 -12.23 -4.45 10.34
CA ALA A 163 -10.77 -4.42 10.30
C ALA A 163 -10.12 -5.81 10.18
N VAL A 164 -10.78 -6.90 10.58
CA VAL A 164 -10.25 -8.27 10.42
C VAL A 164 -10.78 -8.96 9.17
N GLN A 165 -11.66 -8.32 8.39
CA GLN A 165 -12.09 -8.87 7.11
C GLN A 165 -10.91 -8.90 6.12
N PRO A 166 -10.65 -10.05 5.45
CA PRO A 166 -9.56 -10.18 4.47
C PRO A 166 -9.75 -9.26 3.25
N SER A 167 -10.94 -9.25 2.65
CA SER A 167 -11.30 -8.35 1.56
C SER A 167 -11.82 -7.01 2.07
N SER A 168 -11.76 -5.98 1.23
CA SER A 168 -12.41 -4.70 1.51
C SER A 168 -13.91 -4.69 1.18
N GLY A 169 -14.41 -5.66 0.42
CA GLY A 169 -15.83 -5.76 0.08
C GLY A 169 -16.33 -4.70 -0.91
N ASN A 170 -15.45 -3.89 -1.50
CA ASN A 170 -15.80 -2.93 -2.55
C ASN A 170 -14.83 -2.90 -3.73
N PHE A 171 -15.34 -2.43 -4.86
CA PHE A 171 -14.50 -1.99 -5.95
C PHE A 171 -13.78 -0.71 -5.57
N LYS A 172 -12.53 -0.59 -6.02
CA LYS A 172 -11.78 0.65 -5.90
C LYS A 172 -11.10 1.02 -7.20
N TYR A 173 -11.08 2.29 -7.52
CA TYR A 173 -10.41 2.84 -8.68
C TYR A 173 -9.10 3.50 -8.25
N MET A 174 -8.05 3.29 -9.03
CA MET A 174 -6.73 3.78 -8.72
C MET A 174 -6.14 4.57 -9.89
N ALA A 175 -5.47 5.66 -9.57
CA ALA A 175 -4.63 6.39 -10.50
C ALA A 175 -3.28 6.64 -9.84
N SER A 176 -2.18 6.48 -10.58
CA SER A 176 -0.84 6.65 -10.04
C SER A 176 0.13 7.18 -11.07
N VAL A 177 1.09 7.99 -10.62
CA VAL A 177 2.21 8.46 -11.42
C VAL A 177 3.51 8.12 -10.70
N TYR A 178 4.36 7.35 -11.37
CA TYR A 178 5.69 7.02 -10.90
C TYR A 178 6.75 7.73 -11.74
N MET A 179 7.79 8.22 -11.07
CA MET A 179 8.95 8.84 -11.69
C MET A 179 10.22 8.19 -11.15
N LEU A 180 11.19 7.96 -12.04
CA LEU A 180 12.53 7.50 -11.70
C LEU A 180 13.57 8.37 -12.41
N LYS A 181 14.58 8.80 -11.66
CA LYS A 181 15.76 9.49 -12.17
C LYS A 181 16.99 8.76 -11.68
N VAL A 182 17.81 8.28 -12.61
CA VAL A 182 19.15 7.76 -12.27
C VAL A 182 20.11 8.95 -12.26
N ILE A 183 20.72 9.20 -11.11
CA ILE A 183 21.67 10.29 -10.91
C ILE A 183 23.04 9.87 -11.44
N ASN A 184 23.52 8.69 -11.00
CA ASN A 184 24.76 8.07 -11.46
C ASN A 184 24.62 6.53 -11.39
N GLU A 185 25.71 5.80 -11.54
CA GLU A 185 25.68 4.32 -11.56
C GLU A 185 25.25 3.71 -10.21
N GLN A 186 25.56 4.37 -9.10
CA GLN A 186 25.18 3.90 -7.76
C GLN A 186 23.84 4.47 -7.27
N LEU A 187 23.51 5.72 -7.61
CA LEU A 187 22.41 6.46 -7.00
C LEU A 187 21.26 6.69 -7.99
N SER A 188 20.05 6.33 -7.56
CA SER A 188 18.81 6.74 -8.23
C SER A 188 17.78 7.22 -7.22
N ILE A 189 16.88 8.09 -7.69
CA ILE A 189 15.76 8.59 -6.90
C ILE A 189 14.46 8.28 -7.64
N ALA A 190 13.43 7.91 -6.88
CA ALA A 190 12.11 7.72 -7.41
C ALA A 190 11.06 8.44 -6.58
N SER A 191 9.93 8.74 -7.21
CA SER A 191 8.74 9.20 -6.50
C SER A 191 7.50 8.56 -7.08
N ASN A 192 6.48 8.42 -6.25
CA ASN A 192 5.22 7.82 -6.63
C ASN A 192 4.08 8.59 -5.97
N CYS A 193 3.12 9.05 -6.76
CA CYS A 193 1.84 9.53 -6.28
C CYS A 193 0.77 8.50 -6.63
N THR A 194 -0.13 8.19 -5.71
CA THR A 194 -1.27 7.28 -5.93
C THR A 194 -2.51 7.86 -5.27
N TYR A 195 -3.61 7.84 -6.00
CA TYR A 195 -4.95 8.10 -5.51
C TYR A 195 -5.78 6.82 -5.64
N GLU A 196 -6.52 6.48 -4.60
CA GLU A 196 -7.48 5.38 -4.55
C GLU A 196 -8.83 5.92 -4.11
N SER A 197 -9.88 5.64 -4.88
CA SER A 197 -11.27 5.93 -4.51
C SER A 197 -12.08 4.66 -4.44
N ALA A 198 -12.85 4.51 -3.37
CA ALA A 198 -13.61 3.31 -3.08
C ALA A 198 -15.09 3.48 -3.44
N GLN A 199 -15.74 2.42 -3.92
CA GLN A 199 -17.20 2.38 -4.04
C GLN A 199 -17.87 2.07 -2.70
N MET A 200 -19.20 2.26 -2.66
CA MET A 200 -20.02 1.84 -1.52
C MET A 200 -19.93 0.32 -1.38
N ILE A 201 -19.74 -0.15 -0.15
CA ILE A 201 -19.97 -1.56 0.20
C ILE A 201 -21.47 -1.72 0.40
N GLU A 202 -22.06 -2.68 -0.32
CA GLU A 202 -23.45 -3.09 -0.14
C GLU A 202 -23.46 -4.58 0.21
N SER A 203 -23.48 -4.88 1.51
CA SER A 203 -23.39 -6.25 2.00
C SER A 203 -24.35 -6.50 3.16
N LYS A 204 -24.50 -7.78 3.54
CA LYS A 204 -25.42 -8.22 4.61
C LYS A 204 -25.21 -7.49 5.93
N TYR A 205 -23.95 -7.21 6.31
CA TYR A 205 -23.60 -6.62 7.61
C TYR A 205 -23.03 -5.20 7.51
N PHE A 206 -22.57 -4.79 6.32
CA PHE A 206 -21.88 -3.52 6.13
C PHE A 206 -22.48 -2.73 4.98
N TYR A 207 -22.82 -1.48 5.28
CA TYR A 207 -23.21 -0.47 4.31
C TYR A 207 -22.40 0.81 4.57
N LEU A 208 -21.21 0.89 3.98
CA LEU A 208 -20.26 2.01 4.15
C LEU A 208 -19.37 2.22 2.91
N LYS A 209 -18.87 3.43 2.74
CA LYS A 209 -17.87 3.81 1.73
C LYS A 209 -16.59 4.21 2.46
N TYR A 210 -15.47 3.53 2.17
CA TYR A 210 -14.18 3.99 2.66
C TYR A 210 -13.85 5.38 2.11
N GLY A 211 -13.23 6.21 2.93
CA GLY A 211 -12.69 7.48 2.45
C GLY A 211 -11.59 7.24 1.43
N ASP A 212 -11.47 8.20 0.52
CA ASP A 212 -10.44 8.18 -0.52
C ASP A 212 -9.04 8.22 0.11
N GLN A 213 -8.06 7.71 -0.60
CA GLN A 213 -6.68 7.62 -0.11
C GLN A 213 -5.70 8.22 -1.10
N TRP A 214 -4.85 9.11 -0.59
CA TRP A 214 -3.68 9.66 -1.26
C TRP A 214 -2.42 9.08 -0.65
N MET A 215 -1.47 8.70 -1.50
CA MET A 215 -0.17 8.19 -1.09
C MET A 215 0.92 8.83 -1.92
N LEU A 216 1.87 9.47 -1.25
CA LEU A 216 3.05 10.08 -1.84
C LEU A 216 4.30 9.43 -1.27
N SER A 217 5.12 8.83 -2.13
CA SER A 217 6.38 8.20 -1.74
C SER A 217 7.56 8.88 -2.44
N PHE A 218 8.64 9.07 -1.69
CA PHE A 218 9.96 9.42 -2.20
C PHE A 218 10.95 8.32 -1.83
N LEU A 219 11.79 7.92 -2.76
CA LEU A 219 12.72 6.82 -2.60
C LEU A 219 14.11 7.26 -3.04
N GLY A 220 15.12 6.99 -2.21
CA GLY A 220 16.51 6.95 -2.62
C GLY A 220 16.98 5.49 -2.70
N ASN A 221 17.62 5.12 -3.80
CA ASN A 221 18.25 3.82 -4.01
C ASN A 221 19.75 4.01 -4.19
N TYR A 222 20.55 3.29 -3.41
CA TYR A 222 22.00 3.26 -3.50
C TYR A 222 22.50 1.83 -3.73
N LYS A 223 23.17 1.61 -4.85
CA LYS A 223 23.82 0.34 -5.22
C LYS A 223 25.24 0.33 -4.68
N PHE A 224 25.54 -0.58 -3.75
CA PHE A 224 26.89 -0.79 -3.26
C PHE A 224 27.74 -1.53 -4.29
N ASN A 225 27.13 -2.50 -4.97
CA ASN A 225 27.74 -3.25 -6.04
C ASN A 225 26.64 -3.80 -6.98
N LYS A 226 27.02 -4.64 -7.94
CA LYS A 226 26.09 -5.21 -8.92
C LYS A 226 25.00 -6.11 -8.31
N ASN A 227 25.21 -6.61 -7.09
CA ASN A 227 24.32 -7.56 -6.42
C ASN A 227 23.58 -6.94 -5.23
N ILE A 228 24.11 -5.92 -4.55
CA ILE A 228 23.53 -5.39 -3.31
C ILE A 228 23.17 -3.91 -3.48
N SER A 229 21.94 -3.58 -3.13
CA SER A 229 21.50 -2.18 -2.98
C SER A 229 20.69 -1.97 -1.72
N CYS A 230 20.76 -0.76 -1.18
CA CYS A 230 19.88 -0.29 -0.12
C CYS A 230 18.93 0.76 -0.68
N ASN A 231 17.72 0.80 -0.12
CA ASN A 231 16.77 1.85 -0.39
C ASN A 231 16.25 2.44 0.92
N LEU A 232 15.93 3.72 0.85
CA LEU A 232 15.21 4.41 1.90
C LEU A 232 14.01 5.10 1.28
N GLN A 233 12.81 4.73 1.73
CA GLN A 233 11.57 5.38 1.32
C GLN A 233 11.02 6.26 2.43
N PHE A 234 10.54 7.44 2.07
CA PHE A 234 9.62 8.25 2.87
C PHE A 234 8.25 8.19 2.21
N ARG A 235 7.23 7.72 2.94
CA ARG A 235 5.88 7.55 2.40
C ARG A 235 4.87 8.28 3.27
N PHE A 236 4.22 9.28 2.70
CA PHE A 236 3.07 9.95 3.29
C PHE A 236 1.78 9.29 2.78
N GLU A 237 0.92 8.89 3.70
CA GLU A 237 -0.42 8.41 3.42
C GLU A 237 -1.44 9.32 4.08
N ASN A 238 -2.38 9.83 3.29
CA ASN A 238 -3.58 10.51 3.75
C ASN A 238 -4.81 9.69 3.32
N LYS A 239 -5.66 9.29 4.25
CA LYS A 239 -6.92 8.59 3.99
C LYS A 239 -8.05 9.40 4.61
N ASP A 240 -9.13 9.58 3.88
CA ASP A 240 -10.28 10.32 4.36
C ASP A 240 -11.17 9.46 5.25
N LYS A 241 -12.07 10.11 6.00
CA LYS A 241 -13.04 9.42 6.87
C LYS A 241 -13.95 8.52 6.05
N THR A 242 -14.37 7.42 6.67
CA THR A 242 -15.36 6.49 6.13
C THR A 242 -16.77 7.07 6.30
N HIS A 243 -17.59 6.92 5.27
CA HIS A 243 -18.98 7.38 5.24
C HIS A 243 -19.94 6.19 5.36
N MET A 244 -21.03 6.37 6.09
CA MET A 244 -22.17 5.44 6.18
C MET A 244 -23.41 6.03 5.47
N SER A 245 -24.52 5.29 5.43
CA SER A 245 -25.81 5.80 4.94
C SER A 245 -26.20 7.12 5.61
N PHE A 246 -27.04 7.91 4.93
CA PHE A 246 -27.57 9.19 5.43
C PHE A 246 -26.48 10.23 5.74
N ASN A 247 -25.34 10.15 5.03
CA ASN A 247 -24.21 11.07 5.17
C ASN A 247 -23.58 11.09 6.58
N LYS A 248 -23.77 10.02 7.37
CA LYS A 248 -23.09 9.86 8.67
C LYS A 248 -21.62 9.51 8.46
N ILE A 249 -20.75 10.14 9.23
CA ILE A 249 -19.31 9.93 9.14
C ILE A 249 -18.87 9.07 10.32
N ILE A 250 -18.02 8.08 10.05
CA ILE A 250 -17.36 7.33 11.12
C ILE A 250 -16.21 8.20 11.64
N GLU A 251 -16.47 8.92 12.72
CA GLU A 251 -15.48 9.83 13.30
C GLU A 251 -14.16 9.12 13.57
N SER A 252 -14.18 7.86 14.04
CA SER A 252 -12.97 7.07 14.22
C SER A 252 -12.49 6.32 12.96
N SER A 253 -12.22 7.04 11.86
CA SER A 253 -11.62 6.50 10.61
C SER A 253 -10.87 7.55 9.77
N GLY A 254 -10.09 7.14 8.75
CA GLY A 254 -9.25 7.94 7.81
C GLY A 254 -7.98 8.73 8.29
N TYR A 255 -6.71 8.32 8.02
CA TYR A 255 -5.47 8.87 8.63
C TYR A 255 -4.50 9.74 7.85
N LYS A 256 -3.61 10.42 8.59
CA LYS A 256 -2.33 10.93 8.10
C LYS A 256 -1.16 10.19 8.76
N ILE A 257 -0.34 9.49 7.99
CA ILE A 257 0.82 8.75 8.48
C ILE A 257 2.01 9.01 7.58
N ILE A 258 3.18 9.22 8.20
CA ILE A 258 4.47 9.23 7.50
C ILE A 258 5.22 7.98 7.92
N PHE A 259 5.61 7.18 6.94
CA PHE A 259 6.47 6.04 7.09
C PHE A 259 7.89 6.33 6.64
N ILE A 260 8.83 5.69 7.31
CA ILE A 260 10.20 5.48 6.85
C ILE A 260 10.33 3.98 6.57
N THR A 261 10.80 3.63 5.38
CA THR A 261 10.96 2.24 4.96
C THR A 261 12.41 1.99 4.52
N PRO A 262 13.30 1.52 5.42
CA PRO A 262 14.57 0.94 5.01
C PRO A 262 14.33 -0.38 4.27
N GLN A 263 15.08 -0.60 3.20
CA GLN A 263 15.04 -1.82 2.40
C GLN A 263 16.44 -2.23 1.97
N LEU A 264 16.72 -3.53 2.04
CA LEU A 264 17.91 -4.14 1.46
C LEU A 264 17.50 -5.07 0.32
N ASP A 265 18.19 -4.98 -0.81
CA ASP A 265 17.99 -5.82 -1.98
C ASP A 265 19.26 -6.61 -2.31
N TYR A 266 19.07 -7.87 -2.66
CA TYR A 266 20.08 -8.77 -3.19
C TYR A 266 19.66 -9.36 -4.53
N CYS A 267 20.33 -8.95 -5.60
CA CYS A 267 20.15 -9.47 -6.95
C CYS A 267 21.08 -10.65 -7.22
N PHE A 268 20.53 -11.76 -7.72
CA PHE A 268 21.28 -12.97 -8.08
C PHE A 268 20.76 -13.61 -9.36
N GLY A 269 21.60 -14.43 -10.03
CA GLY A 269 21.24 -15.09 -11.29
C GLY A 269 20.75 -14.14 -12.38
N ASN A 270 21.24 -12.89 -12.40
CA ASN A 270 20.92 -11.79 -13.32
C ASN A 270 19.43 -11.38 -13.44
N SER A 271 18.54 -12.03 -12.71
CA SER A 271 17.10 -11.96 -12.96
C SER A 271 16.26 -12.16 -11.71
N TRP A 272 16.87 -12.61 -10.61
CA TRP A 272 16.24 -12.71 -9.31
C TRP A 272 16.65 -11.53 -8.43
N GLN A 273 15.73 -11.09 -7.60
CA GLN A 273 15.96 -10.10 -6.56
C GLN A 273 15.24 -10.56 -5.29
N PHE A 274 15.98 -10.65 -4.20
CA PHE A 274 15.46 -10.85 -2.86
C PHE A 274 15.48 -9.51 -2.12
N SER A 275 14.37 -9.12 -1.52
CA SER A 275 14.24 -7.88 -0.74
C SER A 275 13.81 -8.18 0.68
N VAL A 276 14.36 -7.42 1.63
CA VAL A 276 13.84 -7.32 3.01
C VAL A 276 13.61 -5.85 3.33
N TYR A 277 12.45 -5.52 3.89
CA TYR A 277 12.10 -4.14 4.21
C TYR A 277 11.15 -4.06 5.40
N ALA A 278 11.16 -2.90 6.08
CA ALA A 278 10.31 -2.65 7.24
C ALA A 278 9.59 -1.32 7.10
N ASP A 279 8.26 -1.32 7.16
CA ASP A 279 7.47 -0.09 7.24
C ASP A 279 7.42 0.38 8.70
N LEU A 280 8.15 1.46 8.99
CA LEU A 280 8.23 2.06 10.32
C LEU A 280 7.48 3.39 10.29
N PRO A 281 6.30 3.50 10.93
CA PRO A 281 5.61 4.77 10.96
C PRO A 281 6.37 5.72 11.89
N PHE A 282 6.83 6.83 11.31
CA PHE A 282 7.60 7.87 11.97
C PHE A 282 6.68 8.91 12.62
N TYR A 283 5.65 9.34 11.87
CA TYR A 283 4.60 10.23 12.35
C TYR A 283 3.23 9.61 12.08
N ARG A 284 2.28 9.84 12.99
CA ARG A 284 0.92 9.33 12.86
C ARG A 284 -0.07 10.33 13.45
N TYR A 285 -1.23 10.47 12.82
CA TYR A 285 -2.32 11.30 13.30
C TYR A 285 -3.67 10.59 13.08
N TYR A 286 -4.37 10.28 14.18
CA TYR A 286 -5.57 9.41 14.24
C TYR A 286 -6.93 10.10 14.56
N ASN A 287 -8.10 9.83 13.91
CA ASN A 287 -9.40 10.54 14.15
C ASN A 287 -10.05 9.85 15.30
N GLY A 288 -10.19 10.53 16.42
CA GLY A 288 -10.58 9.82 17.62
C GLY A 288 -9.62 8.66 17.92
N ILE A 289 -10.12 7.71 18.70
CA ILE A 289 -9.30 6.67 19.31
C ILE A 289 -9.20 5.47 18.39
N GLN A 290 -7.98 5.12 18.00
CA GLN A 290 -7.73 4.09 17.00
C GLN A 290 -6.44 3.34 17.26
N TYR A 291 -6.41 2.03 17.02
CA TYR A 291 -5.17 1.27 17.18
C TYR A 291 -4.25 1.50 15.97
N ALA A 292 -2.97 1.57 16.26
CA ALA A 292 -1.95 2.01 15.32
C ALA A 292 -0.95 0.91 15.04
N SER A 293 -0.57 0.74 13.77
CA SER A 293 0.57 -0.10 13.41
C SER A 293 1.84 0.39 14.11
N ASN A 294 2.56 -0.54 14.73
CA ASN A 294 3.88 -0.31 15.29
C ASN A 294 4.93 -0.45 14.19
N TYR A 295 4.87 -1.55 13.44
CA TYR A 295 5.74 -1.85 12.31
C TYR A 295 5.10 -2.92 11.40
N SER A 296 5.61 -3.01 10.18
CA SER A 296 5.40 -4.17 9.31
C SER A 296 6.73 -4.63 8.73
N LEU A 297 7.10 -5.90 8.90
CA LEU A 297 8.29 -6.51 8.34
C LEU A 297 7.90 -7.32 7.11
N SER A 298 8.65 -7.16 6.01
CA SER A 298 8.33 -7.82 4.75
C SER A 298 9.57 -8.43 4.09
N ILE A 299 9.36 -9.56 3.43
CA ILE A 299 10.31 -10.18 2.52
C ILE A 299 9.69 -10.32 1.14
N ARG A 300 10.51 -10.29 0.10
CA ARG A 300 10.03 -10.42 -1.28
C ARG A 300 11.04 -11.14 -2.15
N LEU A 301 10.53 -11.98 -3.04
CA LEU A 301 11.28 -12.59 -4.12
C LEU A 301 10.68 -12.15 -5.45
N LEU A 302 11.49 -11.49 -6.28
CA LEU A 302 11.14 -11.00 -7.60
C LEU A 302 11.95 -11.74 -8.67
N LYS A 303 11.29 -12.15 -9.75
CA LYS A 303 11.90 -12.72 -10.95
C LYS A 303 11.49 -11.91 -12.16
N LYS A 304 12.45 -11.41 -12.93
CA LYS A 304 12.24 -10.78 -14.25
C LYS A 304 12.75 -11.72 -15.35
N MET A 305 12.01 -11.87 -16.44
CA MET A 305 12.45 -12.65 -17.60
C MET A 305 11.88 -12.08 -18.90
N ILE A 306 12.49 -12.46 -20.03
CA ILE A 306 12.05 -12.09 -21.36
C ILE A 306 11.36 -13.33 -21.96
N PHE A 307 10.12 -13.17 -22.39
CA PHE A 307 9.37 -14.18 -23.14
C PHE A 307 9.81 -14.11 -24.60
N TYR A 308 10.23 -15.22 -25.20
CA TYR A 308 10.68 -15.27 -26.59
C TYR A 308 9.49 -15.41 -27.55
#